data_AF-A0A3Q9F087-F1
#
_entry.id   AF-A0A3Q9F087-F1
#
_cell.length_a   1.000
_cell.length_b   1.000
_cell.length_c   1.000
_cell.angle_alpha   90.00
_cell.angle_beta   90.00
_cell.angle_gamma   90.00
#
_symmetry.space_group_name_H-M   'P 1'
#
loop_
_entity.id
_entity.type
_entity.pdbx_description
1 polymer ?
#
loop_
_entity_poly.entity_id
_entity_poly.type
_entity_poly.pdbx_seq_one_letter_code
_entity_poly.pdbx_strand_id
1 'polypeptide(L)' 'MLRALRERGLRIGIVSDFAWDLRTHLAHHGLDDLIDTCVISYEQGREKPDPQLLLKACADLGTAPRPAVGAAHR' A
#
# COMPACT_ATOMS: atom_id res chain seq x y z
N MET A 1 7.07 13.31 6.45
CA MET A 1 5.63 12.98 6.51
C MET A 1 5.38 11.55 7.03
N LEU A 2 5.84 10.48 6.36
CA LEU A 2 5.58 9.09 6.78
C LEU A 2 6.04 8.78 8.22
N ARG A 3 7.24 9.23 8.60
CA ARG A 3 7.75 9.08 9.98
C ARG A 3 6.80 9.69 11.03
N ALA A 4 6.30 10.90 10.79
CA ALA A 4 5.35 11.57 11.67
C ALA A 4 3.99 10.84 11.76
N LEU A 5 3.55 10.15 10.70
CA LEU A 5 2.34 9.31 10.78
C LEU A 5 2.59 8.07 11.65
N ARG A 6 3.75 7.46 11.51
CA ARG A 6 4.17 6.30 12.31
C ARG A 6 4.34 6.65 13.80
N GLU A 7 4.95 7.80 14.09
CA GLU A 7 5.05 8.35 15.46
C GLU A 7 3.69 8.56 16.12
N ARG A 8 2.63 8.76 15.33
CA ARG A 8 1.24 8.86 15.79
C ARG A 8 0.53 7.49 15.90
N GLY A 9 1.25 6.38 15.72
CA GLY A 9 0.71 5.03 15.80
C GLY A 9 -0.11 4.60 14.58
N LEU A 10 -0.02 5.31 13.46
CA LEU A 10 -0.74 4.94 12.23
C LEU A 10 0.06 3.92 11.43
N ARG A 11 -0.62 2.84 11.02
CA ARG A 11 -0.09 1.87 10.05
C ARG A 11 -0.22 2.40 8.63
N ILE A 12 0.74 2.07 7.78
CA ILE A 12 0.87 2.61 6.42
C ILE A 12 0.93 1.46 5.42
N GLY A 13 -0.02 1.43 4.48
CA GLY A 13 -0.05 0.47 3.36
C GLY A 13 0.07 1.17 2.01
N ILE A 14 0.68 0.49 1.04
CA ILE A 14 0.78 0.94 -0.36
C ILE A 14 -0.01 0.00 -1.26
N VAL A 15 -0.81 0.57 -2.17
CA VAL A 15 -1.49 -0.15 -3.26
C VAL A 15 -1.11 0.48 -4.59
N SER A 16 -0.33 -0.24 -5.41
CA SER A 16 0.25 0.30 -6.64
C SER A 16 0.01 -0.61 -7.84
N ASP A 17 -0.37 0.01 -8.96
CA ASP A 17 -0.35 -0.67 -10.26
C ASP A 17 1.08 -0.54 -10.79
N PHE A 18 1.89 -1.58 -10.59
CA PHE A 18 3.31 -1.52 -10.87
C PHE A 18 3.85 -2.90 -11.27
N ALA A 19 4.78 -2.92 -12.23
CA ALA A 19 5.22 -4.15 -12.87
C ALA A 19 6.38 -4.87 -12.15
N TRP A 20 6.84 -4.38 -11.00
CA TRP A 20 8.00 -4.92 -10.30
C TRP A 20 7.89 -4.74 -8.79
N ASP A 21 8.76 -5.42 -8.05
CA ASP A 21 8.74 -5.40 -6.59
C ASP A 21 9.19 -4.04 -6.03
N LEU A 22 8.19 -3.24 -5.66
CA LEU A 22 8.38 -1.91 -5.06
C LEU A 22 9.17 -1.96 -3.74
N ARG A 23 9.17 -3.09 -3.02
CA ARG A 23 9.92 -3.23 -1.76
C ARG A 23 11.42 -3.06 -1.97
N THR A 24 11.94 -3.47 -3.12
CA THR A 24 13.35 -3.23 -3.48
C THR A 24 13.67 -1.74 -3.53
N HIS A 25 12.77 -0.93 -4.10
CA HIS A 25 12.94 0.51 -4.17
C HIS A 25 12.78 1.18 -2.79
N LEU A 26 11.81 0.73 -1.98
CA LEU A 26 11.62 1.21 -0.61
C LEU A 26 12.86 0.95 0.26
N ALA A 27 13.43 -0.26 0.21
CA ALA A 27 14.63 -0.61 0.94
C ALA A 27 15.84 0.22 0.49
N HIS A 28 15.99 0.44 -0.82
CA HIS A 28 17.06 1.30 -1.36
C HIS A 28 17.03 2.74 -0.79
N HIS A 29 15.84 3.23 -0.46
CA HIS A 29 15.63 4.56 0.12
C HIS A 29 15.45 4.54 1.64
N GLY A 30 15.59 3.39 2.31
CA GLY A 30 15.41 3.25 3.77
C GLY A 30 13.98 3.57 4.25
N LEU A 31 12.98 3.22 3.43
CA LEU A 31 11.56 3.46 3.69
C LEU A 31 10.77 2.19 3.99
N ASP A 32 11.35 1.01 3.75
CA ASP A 32 10.74 -0.30 3.99
C ASP A 32 10.29 -0.46 5.45
N ASP A 33 11.10 -0.03 6.41
CA ASP A 33 10.74 -0.02 7.82
C ASP A 33 9.56 0.89 8.17
N LEU A 34 9.14 1.78 7.26
CA LEU A 34 8.01 2.70 7.47
C LEU A 34 6.70 2.17 6.89
N ILE A 35 6.73 1.09 6.10
CA ILE A 35 5.59 0.55 5.37
C ILE A 35 5.20 -0.82 5.96
N ASP A 36 3.95 -0.96 6.39
CA ASP A 36 3.42 -2.17 7.00
C ASP A 36 2.95 -3.21 5.97
N THR A 37 2.50 -2.76 4.80
CA THR A 37 2.10 -3.65 3.70
C THR A 37 2.30 -2.99 2.33
N CYS A 38 2.58 -3.82 1.33
CA CYS A 38 2.67 -3.43 -0.06
C CYS A 38 1.87 -4.44 -0.90
N VAL A 39 0.84 -3.95 -1.60
CA VAL A 39 0.03 -4.76 -2.52
C VAL A 39 0.26 -4.25 -3.93
N ILE A 40 0.95 -5.05 -4.73
CA ILE A 40 1.37 -4.69 -6.10
C ILE A 40 0.54 -5.44 -7.14
N SER A 41 0.03 -4.73 -8.14
CA SER A 41 -0.87 -5.30 -9.16
C SER A 41 -0.32 -6.55 -9.85
N TYR A 42 0.97 -6.55 -10.23
CA TYR A 42 1.59 -7.68 -10.93
C TYR A 42 1.59 -8.95 -10.07
N GLU A 43 1.77 -8.81 -8.74
CA GLU A 43 1.76 -9.95 -7.81
C GLU A 43 0.35 -10.53 -7.62
N GLN A 44 -0.67 -9.68 -7.79
CA GLN A 44 -2.07 -10.05 -7.59
C GLN A 44 -2.77 -10.45 -8.90
N GLY A 45 -2.15 -10.22 -10.07
CA GLY A 45 -2.78 -10.39 -11.37
C GLY A 45 -4.02 -9.50 -11.57
N ARG A 46 -4.06 -8.35 -10.88
CA ARG A 46 -5.21 -7.42 -10.80
C ARG A 46 -4.71 -6.00 -10.74
N GLU A 47 -5.43 -5.05 -11.32
CA GLU A 47 -5.11 -3.62 -11.27
C GLU A 47 -6.28 -2.81 -10.71
N LYS A 48 -6.01 -1.62 -10.19
CA LYS A 48 -7.09 -0.69 -9.83
C LYS A 48 -7.88 -0.36 -11.11
N PRO A 49 -9.22 -0.24 -11.06
CA PRO A 49 -10.03 -0.06 -9.85
C PRO A 49 -10.54 -1.36 -9.20
N ASP A 50 -9.97 -2.53 -9.48
CA ASP A 50 -10.37 -3.77 -8.79
C ASP A 50 -10.27 -3.57 -7.26
N PRO A 51 -11.39 -3.64 -6.53
CA PRO A 51 -11.39 -3.38 -5.09
C PRO A 51 -10.59 -4.42 -4.30
N GLN A 52 -10.30 -5.60 -4.87
CA GLN A 52 -9.56 -6.65 -4.19
C GLN A 52 -8.15 -6.20 -3.75
N LEU A 53 -7.51 -5.30 -4.49
CA LEU A 53 -6.20 -4.78 -4.10
C LEU A 53 -6.30 -3.98 -2.79
N LEU A 54 -7.33 -3.14 -2.66
CA LEU A 54 -7.56 -2.36 -1.44
C LEU A 54 -8.03 -3.27 -0.29
N LEU A 55 -8.92 -4.21 -0.58
CA LEU A 55 -9.42 -5.16 0.43
C LEU A 55 -8.28 -6.00 1.01
N LYS A 56 -7.36 -6.46 0.16
CA LYS A 56 -6.15 -7.17 0.60
C LYS A 56 -5.29 -6.28 1.48
N ALA A 57 -5.02 -5.04 1.09
CA ALA A 57 -4.25 -4.12 1.91
C ALA A 57 -4.89 -3.88 3.28
N CYS A 58 -6.22 -3.70 3.32
CA CYS A 58 -6.96 -3.57 4.58
C CYS A 58 -6.84 -4.83 5.46
N ALA A 59 -6.92 -6.02 4.88
CA ALA A 59 -6.74 -7.29 5.57
C ALA A 59 -5.32 -7.43 6.14
N ASP A 60 -4.28 -7.15 5.36
CA ASP A 60 -2.88 -7.19 5.79
C ASP A 60 -2.61 -6.18 6.93
N LEU A 61 -3.32 -5.03 6.91
CA LEU A 61 -3.29 -4.01 7.97
C LEU A 61 -4.19 -4.33 9.17
N GLY A 62 -4.96 -5.42 9.15
CA GLY A 62 -5.92 -5.75 10.21
C GLY A 62 -7.00 -4.68 10.40
N THR A 63 -7.34 -3.94 9.35
CA THR A 63 -8.33 -2.87 9.36
C THR A 63 -9.57 -3.26 8.57
N ALA A 64 -10.76 -2.84 9.03
CA ALA A 64 -11.96 -2.95 8.22
C ALA A 64 -11.87 -1.99 7.03
N PRO A 65 -12.18 -2.43 5.80
CA PRO A 65 -12.21 -1.56 4.63
C PRO A 65 -13.30 -0.50 4.84
N ARG A 66 -12.90 0.76 4.74
CA ARG A 66 -13.84 1.89 4.68
C ARG A 66 -13.91 2.40 3.25
N PRO A 67 -14.99 3.08 2.83
CA PRO A 67 -15.04 3.76 1.55
C PRO A 67 -13.81 4.67 1.44
N ALA A 68 -12.88 4.29 0.56
CA ALA A 68 -11.66 5.04 0.32
C ALA A 68 -11.86 5.89 -0.93
N VAL A 69 -11.56 7.18 -0.82
CA VAL A 69 -11.41 8.04 -2.00
C VAL A 69 -10.02 7.78 -2.57
N GLY A 70 -9.94 6.96 -3.61
CA GLY A 70 -8.70 6.77 -4.37
C GLY A 70 -8.42 8.00 -5.23
N ALA A 71 -7.27 8.65 -5.04
CA ALA A 71 -6.76 9.58 -6.04
C ALA A 71 -6.23 8.75 -7.22
N ALA A 72 -7.09 8.43 -8.18
CA ALA A 72 -6.65 7.93 -9.47
C ALA A 72 -6.14 9.15 -10.27
N HIS A 73 -4.83 9.21 -10.51
CA HIS A 73 -4.33 10.09 -11.56
C HIS A 73 -4.91 9.58 -12.89
N ARG A 74 -5.66 10.44 -13.58
CA ARG A 74 -6.09 10.23 -14.96
C ARG A 74 -4.90 10.21 -15.91
#